data_AF-A0A2H0RVP9-F1
#
_entry.id   AF-A0A2H0RVP9-F1
#
_cell.length_a   1.000
_cell.length_b   1.000
_cell.length_c   1.000
_cell.angle_alpha   90.00
_cell.angle_beta   90.00
_cell.angle_gamma   90.00
#
_symmetry.space_group_name_H-M   'P 1'
#
loop_
_entity.id
_entity.type
_entity.pdbx_description
1 polymer ?
#
loop_
_entity_poly.entity_id
_entity_poly.type
_entity_poly.pdbx_seq_one_letter_code
_entity_poly.pdbx_strand_id
1 'polypeptide(L)'
;MNPMPPSLDTIAEKLHLQKKKKYRLNGHVHSTVSDGQLSPQEIVELADAQNMLFSITDHLRIDAYNVVDSSRIIPGVEVKVAEGGVDFLVHTDTREELETFFREVVVPANPGNTMYGPTRLQVHRLLGEAFDRKAHVVVPHYATAEGLSVLDTSAQEAVAKYPVFMEMNGRVGRAKNRQAKKFASTHNLPLIASGDSHLRSQYTDTHTTFKLQKASEPTADEVFAALRLRRVQFLLKHASWLDTIRTGVASAKSMMLQRDGLLYYLCNAARNSFGKRGIEDNRPTASQQLQETLETADVDDAVDS
;
A
#
# COMPACT_ATOMS: atom_id res chain seq x y z
N MET A 1 27.85 -53.82 -10.36
CA MET A 1 27.15 -53.16 -11.48
C MET A 1 26.81 -51.75 -11.02
N ASN A 2 27.34 -50.73 -11.67
CA ASN A 2 27.00 -49.35 -11.35
C ASN A 2 25.59 -49.03 -11.88
N PRO A 3 24.70 -48.39 -11.10
CA PRO A 3 23.41 -47.97 -11.60
C PRO A 3 23.61 -46.96 -12.74
N MET A 4 22.97 -47.21 -13.88
CA MET A 4 22.95 -46.26 -14.99
C MET A 4 22.35 -44.94 -14.49
N PRO A 5 22.95 -43.78 -14.84
CA PRO A 5 22.33 -42.50 -14.54
C PRO A 5 20.95 -42.43 -15.22
N PRO A 6 19.94 -41.84 -14.56
CA PRO A 6 18.61 -41.70 -15.15
C PRO A 6 18.72 -40.98 -16.50
N SER A 7 17.98 -41.46 -17.52
CA SER A 7 17.97 -40.82 -18.83
C SER A 7 17.53 -39.36 -18.68
N LEU A 8 18.10 -38.46 -19.46
CA LEU A 8 17.73 -37.03 -19.46
C LEU A 8 16.21 -36.82 -19.68
N ASP A 9 15.55 -37.77 -20.36
CA ASP A 9 14.10 -37.80 -20.56
C ASP A 9 13.31 -37.91 -19.24
N THR A 10 13.83 -38.65 -18.24
CA THR A 10 13.16 -38.79 -16.93
C THR A 10 13.30 -37.57 -16.01
N ILE A 11 14.27 -36.69 -16.26
CA ILE A 11 14.40 -35.40 -15.56
C ILE A 11 13.52 -34.34 -16.23
N ALA A 12 13.45 -34.32 -17.56
CA ALA A 12 12.56 -33.44 -18.32
C ALA A 12 11.07 -33.80 -18.09
N GLU A 13 10.73 -35.07 -17.91
CA GLU A 13 9.38 -35.53 -17.53
C GLU A 13 9.06 -35.31 -16.05
N LYS A 14 10.05 -35.24 -15.15
CA LYS A 14 9.88 -34.83 -13.73
C LYS A 14 9.85 -33.31 -13.52
N LEU A 15 10.43 -32.54 -14.46
CA LEU A 15 10.08 -31.15 -14.76
C LEU A 15 8.71 -31.05 -15.46
N HIS A 16 7.93 -32.14 -15.42
CA HIS A 16 6.48 -32.23 -15.46
C HIS A 16 5.86 -30.85 -15.28
N LEU A 17 5.23 -30.37 -16.35
CA LEU A 17 4.42 -29.16 -16.37
C LEU A 17 3.48 -29.16 -15.17
N GLN A 18 3.94 -28.63 -14.04
CA GLN A 18 3.05 -28.36 -12.92
C GLN A 18 2.05 -27.35 -13.46
N LYS A 19 0.79 -27.78 -13.57
CA LYS A 19 -0.29 -26.97 -14.14
C LYS A 19 -0.38 -25.68 -13.34
N LYS A 20 0.13 -24.59 -13.91
CA LYS A 20 0.06 -23.28 -13.27
C LYS A 20 -1.39 -22.90 -13.00
N LYS A 21 -1.72 -22.58 -11.76
CA LYS A 21 -3.06 -22.13 -11.37
C LYS A 21 -3.15 -20.61 -11.55
N LYS A 22 -4.29 -20.15 -12.06
CA LYS A 22 -4.58 -18.72 -12.25
C LYS A 22 -5.14 -18.16 -10.94
N TYR A 23 -4.59 -17.03 -10.50
CA TYR A 23 -5.03 -16.29 -9.33
C TYR A 23 -5.43 -14.87 -9.72
N ARG A 24 -6.25 -14.25 -8.87
CA ARG A 24 -6.68 -12.85 -8.95
C ARG A 24 -6.44 -12.20 -7.60
N LEU A 25 -5.78 -11.06 -7.57
CA LEU A 25 -5.50 -10.30 -6.35
C LEU A 25 -6.11 -8.91 -6.45
N ASN A 26 -6.88 -8.51 -5.44
CA ASN A 26 -7.09 -7.11 -5.12
C ASN A 26 -6.37 -6.81 -3.79
N GLY A 27 -5.18 -6.20 -3.90
CA GLY A 27 -4.27 -5.99 -2.77
C GLY A 27 -4.52 -4.70 -1.98
N HIS A 28 -5.67 -4.05 -2.18
CA HIS A 28 -6.03 -2.80 -1.51
C HIS A 28 -7.53 -2.80 -1.23
N VAL A 29 -7.93 -3.34 -0.08
CA VAL A 29 -9.33 -3.31 0.38
C VAL A 29 -9.42 -2.87 1.83
N HIS A 30 -10.45 -2.11 2.13
CA HIS A 30 -10.74 -1.65 3.50
C HIS A 30 -11.85 -2.50 4.09
N SER A 31 -11.87 -2.67 5.39
CA SER A 31 -12.91 -3.37 6.14
C SER A 31 -13.66 -2.41 7.06
N THR A 32 -14.65 -2.88 7.80
CA THR A 32 -15.32 -2.08 8.83
C THR A 32 -14.41 -1.67 10.00
N VAL A 33 -13.15 -2.11 10.02
CA VAL A 33 -12.16 -1.69 11.02
C VAL A 33 -11.68 -0.26 10.78
N SER A 34 -11.50 0.16 9.51
CA SER A 34 -11.39 1.58 9.14
C SER A 34 -12.71 2.11 8.59
N ASP A 35 -12.92 2.02 7.29
CA ASP A 35 -13.98 2.71 6.55
C ASP A 35 -14.53 1.93 5.36
N GLY A 36 -14.22 0.64 5.27
CA GLY A 36 -14.88 -0.31 4.41
C GLY A 36 -16.29 -0.67 4.89
N GLN A 37 -17.14 -1.07 3.94
CA GLN A 37 -18.52 -1.49 4.19
C GLN A 37 -18.61 -2.95 4.65
N LEU A 38 -17.64 -3.79 4.27
CA LEU A 38 -17.64 -5.21 4.60
C LEU A 38 -16.83 -5.47 5.87
N SER A 39 -17.37 -6.30 6.75
CA SER A 39 -16.60 -6.84 7.87
C SER A 39 -15.43 -7.71 7.36
N PRO A 40 -14.36 -7.89 8.15
CA PRO A 40 -13.27 -8.80 7.79
C PRO A 40 -13.76 -10.19 7.36
N GLN A 41 -14.76 -10.75 8.07
CA GLN A 41 -15.32 -12.06 7.75
C GLN A 41 -16.07 -12.06 6.41
N GLU A 42 -16.86 -11.03 6.11
CA GLU A 42 -17.52 -10.90 4.79
C GLU A 42 -16.50 -10.76 3.64
N ILE A 43 -15.32 -10.18 3.91
CA ILE A 43 -14.22 -10.10 2.92
C ILE A 43 -13.66 -11.50 2.65
N VAL A 44 -13.45 -12.32 3.69
CA VAL A 44 -13.03 -13.74 3.55
C VAL A 44 -14.05 -14.52 2.72
N GLU A 45 -15.33 -14.46 3.09
CA GLU A 45 -16.41 -15.14 2.38
C GLU A 45 -16.47 -14.72 0.90
N LEU A 46 -16.28 -13.43 0.62
CA LEU A 46 -16.21 -12.93 -0.74
C LEU A 46 -14.97 -13.45 -1.48
N ALA A 47 -13.82 -13.53 -0.82
CA ALA A 47 -12.58 -14.05 -1.40
C ALA A 47 -12.75 -15.51 -1.83
N ASP A 48 -13.38 -16.32 -0.99
CA ASP A 48 -13.69 -17.73 -1.27
C ASP A 48 -14.71 -17.86 -2.40
N ALA A 49 -15.84 -17.16 -2.30
CA ALA A 49 -16.91 -17.21 -3.30
C ALA A 49 -16.42 -16.77 -4.69
N GLN A 50 -15.46 -15.84 -4.74
CA GLN A 50 -14.89 -15.35 -5.99
C GLN A 50 -13.58 -16.05 -6.36
N ASN A 51 -13.05 -16.96 -5.55
CA ASN A 51 -11.71 -17.53 -5.74
C ASN A 51 -10.67 -16.42 -6.04
N MET A 52 -10.66 -15.38 -5.22
CA MET A 52 -9.75 -14.24 -5.26
C MET A 52 -8.88 -14.23 -4.01
N LEU A 53 -7.76 -13.52 -4.10
CA LEU A 53 -6.96 -13.10 -2.95
C LEU A 53 -7.29 -11.64 -2.67
N PHE A 54 -7.41 -11.29 -1.41
CA PHE A 54 -7.52 -9.92 -0.95
C PHE A 54 -6.38 -9.60 0.01
N SER A 55 -5.95 -8.34 0.03
CA SER A 55 -5.22 -7.81 1.19
C SER A 55 -6.11 -6.78 1.86
N ILE A 56 -6.44 -7.04 3.12
CA ILE A 56 -7.07 -6.03 3.96
C ILE A 56 -5.97 -5.02 4.31
N THR A 57 -6.20 -3.73 4.07
CA THR A 57 -5.19 -2.69 4.26
C THR A 57 -5.84 -1.50 4.96
N ASP A 58 -6.56 -1.78 6.05
CA ASP A 58 -7.24 -0.74 6.84
C ASP A 58 -6.26 0.37 7.25
N HIS A 59 -6.74 1.61 7.27
CA HIS A 59 -5.95 2.79 7.63
C HIS A 59 -5.41 2.69 9.07
N LEU A 60 -4.09 2.55 9.22
CA LEU A 60 -3.39 2.53 10.52
C LEU A 60 -4.03 1.60 11.56
N ARG A 61 -4.56 0.46 11.11
CA ARG A 61 -5.19 -0.59 11.92
C ARG A 61 -4.90 -1.96 11.34
N ILE A 62 -4.77 -2.95 12.22
CA ILE A 62 -4.61 -4.36 11.85
C ILE A 62 -5.62 -5.27 12.58
N ASP A 63 -6.63 -4.67 13.23
CA ASP A 63 -7.59 -5.40 14.07
C ASP A 63 -8.44 -6.39 13.28
N ALA A 64 -8.55 -6.20 11.96
CA ALA A 64 -9.24 -7.13 11.07
C ALA A 64 -8.69 -8.55 11.20
N TYR A 65 -7.38 -8.68 11.40
CA TYR A 65 -6.67 -9.95 11.52
C TYR A 65 -6.94 -10.68 12.84
N ASN A 66 -7.50 -10.01 13.85
CA ASN A 66 -7.87 -10.68 15.11
C ASN A 66 -9.05 -11.65 14.94
N VAL A 67 -9.87 -11.46 13.91
CA VAL A 67 -11.11 -12.20 13.69
C VAL A 67 -11.13 -12.99 12.38
N VAL A 68 -10.06 -12.93 11.59
CA VAL A 68 -9.93 -13.73 10.37
C VAL A 68 -8.62 -14.50 10.36
N ASP A 69 -8.72 -15.75 9.92
CA ASP A 69 -7.59 -16.63 9.59
C ASP A 69 -7.94 -17.34 8.29
N SER A 70 -7.36 -16.87 7.19
CA SER A 70 -7.67 -17.38 5.85
C SER A 70 -6.49 -17.19 4.91
N SER A 71 -6.14 -18.26 4.20
CA SER A 71 -5.13 -18.26 3.14
C SER A 71 -5.53 -17.46 1.89
N ARG A 72 -6.77 -16.94 1.85
CA ARG A 72 -7.22 -15.99 0.83
C ARG A 72 -6.93 -14.54 1.19
N ILE A 73 -6.52 -14.27 2.41
CA ILE A 73 -6.20 -12.93 2.90
C ILE A 73 -4.69 -12.81 3.05
N ILE A 74 -4.11 -11.87 2.29
CA ILE A 74 -2.74 -11.42 2.48
C ILE A 74 -2.72 -10.40 3.62
N PRO A 75 -1.85 -10.56 4.63
CA PRO A 75 -1.64 -9.56 5.68
C PRO A 75 -1.14 -8.23 5.11
N GLY A 76 -1.80 -7.13 5.45
CA GLY A 76 -1.35 -5.80 5.09
C GLY A 76 -1.97 -4.66 5.91
N VAL A 77 -1.48 -3.45 5.67
CA VAL A 77 -1.92 -2.22 6.33
C VAL A 77 -1.65 -1.02 5.41
N GLU A 78 -2.52 -0.01 5.42
CA GLU A 78 -2.23 1.29 4.80
C GLU A 78 -1.66 2.25 5.84
N VAL A 79 -0.42 2.67 5.62
CA VAL A 79 0.33 3.56 6.51
C VAL A 79 0.46 4.93 5.89
N LYS A 80 -0.09 5.94 6.58
CA LYS A 80 0.07 7.35 6.22
C LYS A 80 1.34 7.93 6.87
N VAL A 81 2.32 8.31 6.05
CA VAL A 81 3.58 8.91 6.52
C VAL A 81 3.43 10.39 6.85
N ALA A 82 4.45 10.96 7.51
CA ALA A 82 4.50 12.37 7.89
C ALA A 82 4.60 13.31 6.67
N GLU A 83 5.45 12.96 5.71
CA GLU A 83 5.76 13.79 4.54
C GLU A 83 4.57 13.79 3.58
N GLY A 84 3.97 14.97 3.40
CA GLY A 84 2.84 15.17 2.50
C GLY A 84 1.56 14.41 2.88
N GLY A 85 1.56 13.62 3.96
CA GLY A 85 0.45 12.72 4.29
C GLY A 85 0.26 11.60 3.27
N VAL A 86 1.36 11.13 2.66
CA VAL A 86 1.34 10.09 1.63
C VAL A 86 1.01 8.73 2.24
N ASP A 87 0.17 7.95 1.56
CA ASP A 87 -0.10 6.56 1.94
C ASP A 87 0.85 5.58 1.27
N PHE A 88 1.11 4.49 1.97
CA PHE A 88 1.81 3.31 1.48
C PHE A 88 1.10 2.06 1.97
N LEU A 89 0.96 1.06 1.11
CA LEU A 89 0.50 -0.26 1.53
C LEU A 89 1.72 -1.10 1.87
N VAL A 90 1.71 -1.71 3.05
CA VAL A 90 2.72 -2.68 3.46
C VAL A 90 2.06 -4.04 3.58
N HIS A 91 2.63 -5.04 2.92
CA HIS A 91 2.18 -6.43 2.91
C HIS A 91 3.26 -7.34 3.48
N THR A 92 2.88 -8.31 4.29
CA THR A 92 3.80 -9.32 4.86
C THR A 92 3.34 -10.73 4.51
N ASP A 93 4.21 -11.71 4.72
CA ASP A 93 3.93 -13.10 4.38
C ASP A 93 3.00 -13.75 5.40
N THR A 94 3.18 -13.39 6.66
CA THR A 94 2.38 -13.88 7.79
C THR A 94 1.75 -12.76 8.59
N ARG A 95 0.71 -13.12 9.36
CA ARG A 95 0.04 -12.20 10.30
C ARG A 95 1.02 -11.76 11.40
N GLU A 96 1.85 -12.66 11.88
CA GLU A 96 2.82 -12.42 12.95
C GLU A 96 3.89 -11.39 12.53
N GLU A 97 4.32 -11.45 11.26
CA GLU A 97 5.20 -10.44 10.67
C GLU A 97 4.52 -9.07 10.59
N LEU A 98 3.24 -9.01 10.19
CA LEU A 98 2.47 -7.76 10.16
C LEU A 98 2.33 -7.17 11.56
N GLU A 99 1.96 -7.99 12.55
CA GLU A 99 1.82 -7.57 13.94
C GLU A 99 3.13 -7.02 14.50
N THR A 100 4.25 -7.68 14.18
CA THR A 100 5.58 -7.24 14.59
C THR A 100 5.96 -5.92 13.93
N PHE A 101 5.78 -5.80 12.61
CA PHE A 101 6.01 -4.55 11.88
C PHE A 101 5.16 -3.41 12.45
N PHE A 102 3.87 -3.65 12.65
CA PHE A 102 2.94 -2.64 13.13
C PHE A 102 3.31 -2.16 14.54
N ARG A 103 3.60 -3.09 15.46
CA ARG A 103 3.98 -2.79 16.85
C ARG A 103 5.31 -2.03 16.96
N GLU A 104 6.29 -2.38 16.14
CA GLU A 104 7.67 -1.84 16.27
C GLU A 104 7.90 -0.59 15.42
N VAL A 105 7.17 -0.43 14.31
CA VAL A 105 7.39 0.66 13.35
C VAL A 105 6.24 1.66 13.37
N VAL A 106 5.00 1.18 13.24
CA VAL A 106 3.84 2.06 13.02
C VAL A 106 3.33 2.66 14.34
N VAL A 107 3.13 1.84 15.39
CA VAL A 107 2.62 2.29 16.69
C VAL A 107 3.50 3.37 17.33
N PRO A 108 4.84 3.24 17.40
CA PRO A 108 5.69 4.27 18.00
C PRO A 108 5.67 5.59 17.23
N ALA A 109 5.43 5.53 15.92
CA ALA A 109 5.28 6.69 15.07
C ALA A 109 3.86 7.29 15.10
N ASN A 110 2.87 6.61 15.68
CA ASN A 110 1.49 7.06 15.80
C ASN A 110 1.03 7.18 17.26
N PRO A 111 1.69 8.00 18.11
CA PRO A 111 1.37 8.09 19.54
C PRO A 111 -0.04 8.63 19.83
N GLY A 112 -0.64 9.34 18.88
CA GLY A 112 -2.03 9.81 18.97
C GLY A 112 -3.06 8.75 18.56
N ASN A 113 -2.60 7.57 18.11
CA ASN A 113 -3.44 6.50 17.57
C ASN A 113 -4.43 6.98 16.49
N THR A 114 -4.01 7.94 15.67
CA THR A 114 -4.85 8.51 14.61
C THR A 114 -5.12 7.45 13.56
N MET A 115 -6.34 7.38 13.05
CA MET A 115 -6.70 6.47 11.95
C MET A 115 -6.42 7.10 10.58
N TYR A 116 -6.84 8.35 10.39
CA TYR A 116 -6.76 9.04 9.09
C TYR A 116 -5.67 10.11 9.03
N GLY A 117 -5.09 10.46 10.18
CA GLY A 117 -4.03 11.46 10.28
C GLY A 117 -2.66 10.89 9.87
N PRO A 118 -1.73 11.74 9.39
CA PRO A 118 -0.37 11.31 9.15
C PRO A 118 0.29 10.90 10.47
N THR A 119 1.07 9.83 10.41
CA THR A 119 1.96 9.45 11.51
C THR A 119 3.18 10.39 11.56
N ARG A 120 4.08 10.18 12.53
CA ARG A 120 5.42 10.79 12.57
C ARG A 120 6.44 10.01 11.74
N LEU A 121 6.03 8.92 11.09
CA LEU A 121 6.92 8.03 10.35
C LEU A 121 7.37 8.72 9.06
N GLN A 122 8.68 8.75 8.85
CA GLN A 122 9.26 9.28 7.62
C GLN A 122 9.22 8.24 6.50
N VAL A 123 9.08 8.65 5.25
CA VAL A 123 9.06 7.79 4.05
C VAL A 123 10.26 6.85 4.00
N HIS A 124 11.48 7.39 4.13
CA HIS A 124 12.70 6.59 4.03
C HIS A 124 12.78 5.54 5.17
N ARG A 125 12.31 5.89 6.36
CA ARG A 125 12.28 4.97 7.50
C ARG A 125 11.26 3.85 7.28
N LEU A 126 10.05 4.19 6.80
CA LEU A 126 9.04 3.20 6.45
C LEU A 126 9.58 2.19 5.41
N LEU A 127 10.16 2.70 4.33
CA LEU A 127 10.67 1.87 3.24
C LEU A 127 11.88 1.03 3.66
N GLY A 128 12.78 1.58 4.47
CA GLY A 128 13.91 0.85 5.05
C GLY A 128 13.46 -0.29 5.95
N GLU A 129 12.57 -0.01 6.91
CA GLU A 129 12.03 -1.04 7.82
C GLU A 129 11.27 -2.14 7.06
N ALA A 130 10.46 -1.76 6.06
CA ALA A 130 9.77 -2.73 5.23
C ALA A 130 10.76 -3.60 4.44
N PHE A 131 11.80 -3.00 3.87
CA PHE A 131 12.84 -3.71 3.11
C PHE A 131 13.62 -4.69 3.98
N ASP A 132 14.12 -4.25 5.14
CA ASP A 132 14.92 -5.07 6.05
C ASP A 132 14.13 -6.29 6.57
N ARG A 133 12.81 -6.13 6.71
CA ARG A 133 11.88 -7.18 7.13
C ARG A 133 11.30 -7.98 5.96
N LYS A 134 11.78 -7.74 4.73
CA LYS A 134 11.31 -8.38 3.48
C LYS A 134 9.82 -8.17 3.17
N ALA A 135 9.17 -7.19 3.80
CA ALA A 135 7.82 -6.82 3.48
C ALA A 135 7.73 -6.26 2.05
N HIS A 136 6.54 -6.31 1.46
CA HIS A 136 6.28 -5.74 0.15
C HIS A 136 5.57 -4.41 0.28
N VAL A 137 6.04 -3.42 -0.46
CA VAL A 137 5.46 -2.08 -0.43
C VAL A 137 4.81 -1.78 -1.77
N VAL A 138 3.58 -1.28 -1.71
CA VAL A 138 2.87 -0.70 -2.85
C VAL A 138 2.70 0.79 -2.59
N VAL A 139 2.97 1.61 -3.60
CA VAL A 139 2.63 3.04 -3.64
C VAL A 139 1.20 3.14 -4.20
N PRO A 140 0.18 3.33 -3.35
CA PRO A 140 -1.20 3.41 -3.79
C PRO A 140 -1.47 4.76 -4.47
N HIS A 141 -2.52 4.77 -5.30
CA HIS A 141 -3.20 5.95 -5.84
C HIS A 141 -2.33 7.19 -6.22
N TYR A 142 -1.09 6.97 -6.66
CA TYR A 142 0.02 7.93 -6.94
C TYR A 142 -0.33 9.41 -7.17
N ALA A 143 -1.32 9.72 -8.01
CA ALA A 143 -1.72 11.08 -8.39
C ALA A 143 -2.97 11.62 -7.65
N THR A 144 -3.18 11.21 -6.39
CA THR A 144 -4.16 11.77 -5.45
C THR A 144 -3.49 12.73 -4.46
N ALA A 145 -4.29 13.34 -3.56
CA ALA A 145 -3.78 14.22 -2.51
C ALA A 145 -2.99 13.47 -1.43
N GLU A 146 -3.13 12.15 -1.38
CA GLU A 146 -2.44 11.25 -0.45
C GLU A 146 -1.47 10.31 -1.21
N GLY A 147 -1.28 10.56 -2.50
CA GLY A 147 -0.40 9.78 -3.35
C GLY A 147 0.98 10.42 -3.45
N LEU A 148 1.99 9.61 -3.77
CA LEU A 148 3.40 10.01 -3.83
C LEU A 148 3.68 11.25 -4.71
N SER A 149 2.84 11.58 -5.70
CA SER A 149 3.03 12.75 -6.57
C SER A 149 2.96 14.11 -5.85
N VAL A 150 2.47 14.16 -4.60
CA VAL A 150 2.43 15.41 -3.80
C VAL A 150 3.80 15.79 -3.24
N LEU A 151 4.74 14.85 -3.18
CA LEU A 151 6.12 15.13 -2.78
C LEU A 151 6.88 15.77 -3.95
N ASP A 152 7.98 16.45 -3.65
CA ASP A 152 8.88 16.95 -4.69
C ASP A 152 9.52 15.80 -5.48
N THR A 153 10.00 16.09 -6.70
CA THR A 153 10.57 15.09 -7.59
C THR A 153 11.72 14.31 -6.97
N SER A 154 12.56 14.95 -6.14
CA SER A 154 13.73 14.28 -5.54
C SER A 154 13.30 13.24 -4.50
N ALA A 155 12.28 13.54 -3.70
CA ALA A 155 11.67 12.60 -2.77
C ALA A 155 11.00 11.43 -3.52
N GLN A 156 10.29 11.70 -4.61
CA GLN A 156 9.71 10.64 -5.44
C GLN A 156 10.79 9.72 -6.02
N GLU A 157 11.88 10.29 -6.55
CA GLU A 157 13.02 9.52 -7.07
C GLU A 157 13.71 8.71 -5.97
N ALA A 158 13.77 9.20 -4.73
CA ALA A 158 14.30 8.45 -3.60
C ALA A 158 13.43 7.22 -3.28
N VAL A 159 12.10 7.34 -3.31
CA VAL A 159 11.18 6.20 -3.15
C VAL A 159 11.40 5.15 -4.24
N ALA A 160 11.61 5.59 -5.49
CA ALA A 160 11.82 4.70 -6.62
C ALA A 160 13.12 3.86 -6.56
N LYS A 161 14.02 4.14 -5.61
CA LYS A 161 15.22 3.32 -5.36
C LYS A 161 14.92 2.06 -4.55
N TYR A 162 13.76 1.99 -3.89
CA TYR A 162 13.31 0.82 -3.14
C TYR A 162 12.54 -0.17 -4.03
N PRO A 163 12.45 -1.46 -3.66
CA PRO A 163 11.73 -2.49 -4.44
C PRO A 163 10.20 -2.40 -4.25
N VAL A 164 9.61 -1.26 -4.63
CA VAL A 164 8.18 -0.95 -4.49
C VAL A 164 7.39 -1.31 -5.76
N PHE A 165 6.08 -1.48 -5.59
CA PHE A 165 5.12 -1.58 -6.69
C PHE A 165 4.37 -0.26 -6.87
N MET A 166 4.03 0.06 -8.12
CA MET A 166 3.14 1.17 -8.42
C MET A 166 1.72 0.68 -8.63
N GLU A 167 0.77 1.20 -7.85
CA GLU A 167 -0.63 0.86 -7.99
C GLU A 167 -1.27 1.58 -9.20
N MET A 168 -2.05 0.82 -9.96
CA MET A 168 -3.10 1.35 -10.82
C MET A 168 -4.44 1.14 -10.13
N ASN A 169 -4.96 2.22 -9.58
CA ASN A 169 -6.06 2.19 -8.64
C ASN A 169 -7.43 2.25 -9.36
N GLY A 170 -8.37 1.39 -9.00
CA GLY A 170 -9.72 1.33 -9.58
C GLY A 170 -10.58 2.58 -9.30
N ARG A 171 -10.29 3.29 -8.22
CA ARG A 171 -10.99 4.50 -7.78
C ARG A 171 -10.48 5.77 -8.47
N VAL A 172 -9.27 5.74 -9.04
CA VAL A 172 -8.71 6.91 -9.70
C VAL A 172 -8.98 6.92 -11.21
N GLY A 173 -9.18 8.12 -11.75
CA GLY A 173 -9.44 8.32 -13.17
C GLY A 173 -8.26 7.90 -14.06
N ARG A 174 -8.55 7.67 -15.35
CA ARG A 174 -7.57 7.25 -16.36
C ARG A 174 -6.33 8.15 -16.44
N ALA A 175 -6.51 9.47 -16.28
CA ALA A 175 -5.40 10.43 -16.33
C ALA A 175 -4.40 10.22 -15.18
N LYS A 176 -4.90 10.01 -13.96
CA LYS A 176 -4.08 9.73 -12.77
C LYS A 176 -3.35 8.40 -12.89
N ASN A 177 -4.06 7.35 -13.32
CA ASN A 177 -3.46 6.05 -13.60
C ASN A 177 -2.41 6.11 -14.73
N ARG A 178 -2.55 7.02 -15.70
CA ARG A 178 -1.51 7.26 -16.73
C ARG A 178 -0.24 7.85 -16.11
N GLN A 179 -0.36 8.73 -15.12
CA GLN A 179 0.80 9.28 -14.40
C GLN A 179 1.51 8.19 -13.60
N ALA A 180 0.77 7.35 -12.87
CA ALA A 180 1.34 6.20 -12.16
C ALA A 180 2.10 5.26 -13.10
N LYS A 181 1.51 4.92 -14.26
CA LYS A 181 2.17 4.12 -15.30
C LYS A 181 3.43 4.78 -15.86
N LYS A 182 3.39 6.10 -16.10
CA LYS A 182 4.55 6.85 -16.61
C LYS A 182 5.69 6.79 -15.59
N PHE A 183 5.41 7.10 -14.33
CA PHE A 183 6.38 7.02 -13.24
C PHE A 183 6.98 5.61 -13.11
N ALA A 184 6.13 4.58 -13.08
CA ALA A 184 6.56 3.18 -13.04
C ALA A 184 7.47 2.81 -14.22
N SER A 185 7.12 3.25 -15.43
CA SER A 185 7.92 2.99 -16.63
C SER A 185 9.27 3.71 -16.58
N THR A 186 9.31 4.96 -16.12
CA THR A 186 10.54 5.75 -16.01
C THR A 186 11.53 5.12 -15.02
N HIS A 187 11.04 4.57 -13.91
CA HIS A 187 11.87 3.98 -12.86
C HIS A 187 11.94 2.45 -12.90
N ASN A 188 11.43 1.81 -13.97
CA ASN A 188 11.38 0.36 -14.11
C ASN A 188 10.73 -0.35 -12.90
N LEU A 189 9.65 0.21 -12.35
CA LEU A 189 8.91 -0.36 -11.23
C LEU A 189 7.81 -1.32 -11.73
N PRO A 190 7.56 -2.44 -11.03
CA PRO A 190 6.44 -3.31 -11.33
C PRO A 190 5.09 -2.60 -11.05
N LEU A 191 4.07 -2.97 -11.82
CA LEU A 191 2.71 -2.47 -11.67
C LEU A 191 1.80 -3.51 -11.00
N ILE A 192 0.88 -3.03 -10.17
CA ILE A 192 -0.21 -3.81 -9.60
C ILE A 192 -1.53 -3.05 -9.82
N ALA A 193 -2.61 -3.74 -10.16
CA ALA A 193 -3.97 -3.18 -10.17
C ALA A 193 -4.75 -3.66 -8.95
N SER A 194 -5.29 -2.71 -8.18
CA SER A 194 -6.11 -2.94 -6.99
C SER A 194 -7.17 -1.85 -6.82
N GLY A 195 -8.16 -2.15 -5.98
CA GLY A 195 -9.46 -1.50 -6.02
C GLY A 195 -9.68 -0.38 -5.03
N ASP A 196 -8.85 -0.25 -3.99
CA ASP A 196 -9.04 0.69 -2.87
C ASP A 196 -10.51 0.65 -2.41
N SER A 197 -10.91 -0.57 -2.05
CA SER A 197 -12.31 -0.98 -2.03
C SER A 197 -12.95 -0.67 -0.69
N HIS A 198 -13.95 0.21 -0.73
CA HIS A 198 -14.72 0.63 0.45
C HIS A 198 -16.19 0.15 0.36
N LEU A 199 -16.74 0.04 -0.85
CA LEU A 199 -18.12 -0.43 -1.08
C LEU A 199 -18.12 -1.88 -1.55
N ARG A 200 -19.15 -2.65 -1.18
CA ARG A 200 -19.28 -4.08 -1.56
C ARG A 200 -19.05 -4.35 -3.05
N SER A 201 -19.51 -3.46 -3.94
CA SER A 201 -19.35 -3.61 -5.39
C SER A 201 -17.90 -3.46 -5.89
N GLN A 202 -17.00 -2.87 -5.10
CA GLN A 202 -15.66 -2.47 -5.53
C GLN A 202 -14.61 -3.60 -5.37
N TYR A 203 -14.82 -4.51 -4.42
CA TYR A 203 -13.82 -5.53 -4.02
C TYR A 203 -13.36 -6.42 -5.19
N THR A 204 -14.24 -6.70 -6.16
CA THR A 204 -13.92 -7.58 -7.29
C THR A 204 -13.64 -6.85 -8.60
N ASP A 205 -13.97 -5.55 -8.65
CA ASP A 205 -14.05 -4.74 -9.87
C ASP A 205 -12.67 -4.40 -10.46
N THR A 206 -11.64 -4.33 -9.61
CA THR A 206 -10.25 -4.09 -10.02
C THR A 206 -9.34 -5.10 -9.35
N HIS A 207 -8.53 -5.79 -10.16
CA HIS A 207 -7.61 -6.81 -9.66
C HIS A 207 -6.49 -7.11 -10.66
N THR A 208 -5.42 -7.70 -10.14
CA THR A 208 -4.31 -8.26 -10.92
C THR A 208 -4.45 -9.76 -11.03
N THR A 209 -4.37 -10.27 -12.25
CA THR A 209 -4.41 -11.68 -12.57
C THR A 209 -3.00 -12.19 -12.87
N PHE A 210 -2.62 -13.31 -12.26
CA PHE A 210 -1.31 -13.92 -12.43
C PHE A 210 -1.40 -15.45 -12.32
N LYS A 211 -0.26 -16.12 -12.48
CA LYS A 211 -0.16 -17.58 -12.45
C LYS A 211 0.92 -18.02 -11.47
N LEU A 212 0.59 -18.91 -10.56
CA LEU A 212 1.53 -19.57 -9.65
C LEU A 212 1.65 -21.06 -9.97
N GLN A 213 2.70 -21.68 -9.48
CA GLN A 213 2.81 -23.15 -9.52
C GLN A 213 1.70 -23.76 -8.65
N LYS A 214 1.29 -24.99 -8.96
CA LYS A 214 0.10 -25.62 -8.35
C LYS A 214 0.31 -26.02 -6.88
N ALA A 215 1.52 -25.89 -6.35
CA ALA A 215 1.83 -26.32 -5.00
C ALA A 215 1.34 -25.26 -3.99
N SER A 216 0.59 -25.72 -2.98
CA SER A 216 0.11 -24.97 -1.80
C SER A 216 -0.73 -23.70 -2.05
N GLU A 217 -1.28 -23.19 -0.95
CA GLU A 217 -1.93 -21.89 -0.90
C GLU A 217 -0.88 -20.79 -1.10
N PRO A 218 -1.22 -19.70 -1.82
CA PRO A 218 -0.25 -18.70 -2.21
C PRO A 218 0.18 -17.83 -1.03
N THR A 219 1.48 -17.76 -0.79
CA THR A 219 2.10 -16.78 0.15
C THR A 219 2.18 -15.39 -0.47
N ALA A 220 2.41 -14.34 0.32
CA ALA A 220 2.60 -12.99 -0.21
C ALA A 220 3.87 -12.94 -1.08
N ASP A 221 4.97 -13.53 -0.63
CA ASP A 221 6.24 -13.64 -1.32
C ASP A 221 6.06 -14.24 -2.73
N GLU A 222 5.35 -15.36 -2.84
CA GLU A 222 5.06 -15.99 -4.14
C GLU A 222 4.20 -15.09 -5.03
N VAL A 223 3.19 -14.45 -4.45
CA VAL A 223 2.30 -13.53 -5.16
C VAL A 223 3.11 -12.36 -5.71
N PHE A 224 3.82 -11.62 -4.87
CA PHE A 224 4.57 -10.44 -5.28
C PHE A 224 5.79 -10.80 -6.15
N ALA A 225 6.43 -11.95 -5.95
CA ALA A 225 7.43 -12.47 -6.90
C ALA A 225 6.83 -12.69 -8.29
N ALA A 226 5.63 -13.29 -8.39
CA ALA A 226 4.95 -13.47 -9.67
C ALA A 226 4.55 -12.14 -10.33
N LEU A 227 4.17 -11.13 -9.53
CA LEU A 227 3.89 -9.78 -10.03
C LEU A 227 5.15 -9.10 -10.61
N ARG A 228 6.32 -9.27 -9.97
CA ARG A 228 7.62 -8.74 -10.46
C ARG A 228 8.00 -9.29 -11.83
N LEU A 229 7.58 -10.51 -12.18
CA LEU A 229 7.83 -11.11 -13.50
C LEU A 229 7.06 -10.43 -14.64
N ARG A 230 6.12 -9.51 -14.34
CA ARG A 230 5.32 -8.73 -15.31
C ARG A 230 4.53 -9.56 -16.32
N ARG A 231 4.33 -10.86 -16.06
CA ARG A 231 3.48 -11.77 -16.84
C ARG A 231 2.07 -11.80 -16.25
N VAL A 232 1.48 -10.61 -16.11
CA VAL A 232 0.22 -10.37 -15.41
C VAL A 232 -0.81 -9.73 -16.34
N GLN A 233 -2.09 -9.88 -15.99
CA GLN A 233 -3.20 -9.21 -16.66
C GLN A 233 -3.90 -8.30 -15.65
N PHE A 234 -4.21 -7.08 -16.06
CA PHE A 234 -4.88 -6.11 -15.18
C PHE A 234 -6.33 -5.96 -15.61
N LEU A 235 -7.25 -6.09 -14.65
CA LEU A 235 -8.62 -5.59 -14.80
C LEU A 235 -8.73 -4.31 -13.99
N LEU A 236 -9.05 -3.19 -14.65
CA LEU A 236 -9.34 -1.92 -13.99
C LEU A 236 -10.74 -1.48 -14.40
N LYS A 237 -11.65 -1.48 -13.45
CA LYS A 237 -12.96 -0.84 -13.62
C LYS A 237 -12.96 0.47 -12.87
N HIS A 238 -13.03 1.55 -13.64
CA HIS A 238 -13.05 2.88 -13.06
C HIS A 238 -14.37 3.13 -12.33
N ALA A 239 -14.26 3.72 -11.14
CA ALA A 239 -15.37 4.28 -10.41
C ALA A 239 -16.25 5.18 -11.29
N SER A 240 -17.57 5.01 -11.23
CA SER A 240 -18.45 6.08 -11.69
C SER A 240 -18.35 7.28 -10.73
N TRP A 241 -18.79 8.45 -11.20
CA TRP A 241 -18.89 9.64 -10.35
C TRP A 241 -19.81 9.38 -9.14
N LEU A 242 -20.91 8.63 -9.33
CA LEU A 242 -21.81 8.24 -8.25
C LEU A 242 -21.12 7.33 -7.22
N ASP A 243 -20.29 6.38 -7.66
CA ASP A 243 -19.53 5.53 -6.74
C ASP A 243 -18.51 6.34 -5.94
N THR A 244 -17.94 7.38 -6.55
CA THR A 244 -17.00 8.29 -5.87
C THR A 244 -17.69 9.02 -4.73
N ILE A 245 -18.88 9.58 -4.99
CA ILE A 245 -19.69 10.23 -3.95
C ILE A 245 -20.07 9.24 -2.85
N ARG A 246 -20.57 8.06 -3.21
CA ARG A 246 -20.98 7.03 -2.23
C ARG A 246 -19.83 6.61 -1.33
N THR A 247 -18.63 6.48 -1.89
CA THR A 247 -17.42 6.17 -1.13
C THR A 247 -17.09 7.31 -0.17
N GLY A 248 -17.06 8.56 -0.65
CA GLY A 248 -16.82 9.71 0.23
C GLY A 248 -17.85 9.84 1.37
N VAL A 249 -19.11 9.51 1.14
CA VAL A 249 -20.15 9.46 2.18
C VAL A 249 -19.91 8.31 3.16
N ALA A 250 -19.52 7.12 2.68
CA ALA A 250 -19.20 5.98 3.53
C ALA A 250 -18.00 6.28 4.43
N SER A 251 -16.89 6.78 3.87
CA SER A 251 -15.71 7.17 4.62
C SER A 251 -16.03 8.29 5.62
N ALA A 252 -16.73 9.35 5.20
CA ALA A 252 -17.14 10.43 6.10
C ALA A 252 -18.03 9.93 7.26
N LYS A 253 -18.95 8.99 6.99
CA LYS A 253 -19.78 8.38 8.05
C LYS A 253 -18.92 7.59 9.02
N SER A 254 -17.96 6.80 8.54
CA SER A 254 -17.04 6.07 9.43
C SER A 254 -16.20 7.02 10.28
N MET A 255 -15.65 8.06 9.64
CA MET A 255 -14.90 9.11 10.32
C MET A 255 -15.72 9.84 11.37
N MET A 256 -17.00 10.12 11.13
CA MET A 256 -17.89 10.79 12.10
C MET A 256 -18.26 9.90 13.29
N LEU A 257 -18.32 8.58 13.09
CA LEU A 257 -18.53 7.62 14.18
C LEU A 257 -17.30 7.50 15.08
N GLN A 258 -16.14 7.99 14.63
CA GLN A 258 -14.90 8.01 15.39
C GLN A 258 -14.56 9.44 15.86
N ARG A 259 -14.24 9.58 17.15
CA ARG A 259 -14.11 10.87 17.82
C ARG A 259 -13.08 11.82 17.17
N ASP A 260 -12.03 11.26 16.56
CA ASP A 260 -10.94 12.02 15.92
C ASP A 260 -11.17 12.30 14.42
N GLY A 261 -12.08 11.57 13.77
CA GLY A 261 -12.29 11.67 12.32
C GLY A 261 -13.02 12.94 11.89
N LEU A 262 -13.91 13.48 12.74
CA LEU A 262 -14.64 14.72 12.44
C LEU A 262 -13.71 15.93 12.32
N LEU A 263 -12.71 16.05 13.20
CA LEU A 263 -11.78 17.17 13.18
C LEU A 263 -10.87 17.10 11.93
N TYR A 264 -10.38 15.91 11.60
CA TYR A 264 -9.57 15.70 10.39
C TYR A 264 -10.37 15.98 9.11
N TYR A 265 -11.62 15.52 9.00
CA TYR A 265 -12.48 15.78 7.84
C TYR A 265 -12.69 17.28 7.62
N LEU A 266 -12.99 18.03 8.69
CA LEU A 266 -13.18 19.48 8.62
C LEU A 266 -11.89 20.19 8.19
N CYS A 267 -10.72 19.78 8.70
CA CYS A 267 -9.43 20.33 8.31
C CYS A 267 -9.09 20.05 6.84
N ASN A 268 -9.33 18.84 6.33
CA ASN A 268 -9.06 18.51 4.93
C ASN A 268 -10.06 19.13 3.95
N ALA A 269 -11.34 19.19 4.31
CA ALA A 269 -12.34 19.92 3.52
C ALA A 269 -11.99 21.41 3.42
N ALA A 270 -11.49 22.01 4.51
CA ALA A 270 -10.97 23.37 4.49
C ALA A 270 -9.73 23.49 3.58
N ARG A 271 -8.73 22.60 3.70
CA ARG A 271 -7.55 22.61 2.82
C ARG A 271 -7.90 22.50 1.33
N ASN A 272 -8.83 21.62 0.96
CA ASN A 272 -9.26 21.47 -0.43
C ASN A 272 -10.11 22.65 -0.94
N SER A 273 -10.84 23.32 -0.05
CA SER A 273 -11.68 24.48 -0.40
C SER A 273 -10.87 25.79 -0.47
N PHE A 274 -9.81 25.91 0.34
CA PHE A 274 -8.99 27.12 0.44
C PHE A 274 -7.63 27.01 -0.27
N GLY A 275 -7.16 25.81 -0.61
CA GLY A 275 -5.86 25.54 -1.26
C GLY A 275 -5.70 26.01 -2.71
N LYS A 276 -6.66 26.78 -3.25
CA LYS A 276 -6.51 27.53 -4.51
C LYS A 276 -6.15 29.01 -4.31
N ARG A 277 -6.09 29.50 -3.08
CA ARG A 277 -5.48 30.80 -2.78
C ARG A 277 -4.14 30.53 -2.13
N GLY A 278 -3.06 30.89 -2.81
CA GLY A 278 -1.71 30.76 -2.31
C GLY A 278 -1.60 31.40 -0.94
N ILE A 279 -1.55 30.57 0.09
CA ILE A 279 -0.99 30.94 1.38
C ILE A 279 0.48 30.55 1.23
N GLU A 280 1.36 31.54 1.16
CA GLU A 280 2.80 31.30 1.28
C GLU A 280 3.04 30.55 2.59
N ASP A 281 3.43 29.29 2.46
CA ASP A 281 3.81 28.46 3.58
C ASP A 281 5.21 28.92 4.03
N ASN A 282 5.26 29.84 4.99
CA ASN A 282 6.50 30.35 5.58
C ASN A 282 7.23 29.32 6.46
N ARG A 283 6.91 28.02 6.34
CA ARG A 283 7.70 26.98 6.99
C ARG A 283 9.04 26.83 6.27
N PRO A 284 10.18 26.88 6.98
CA PRO A 284 11.47 26.73 6.36
C PRO A 284 11.54 25.38 5.64
N THR A 285 12.01 25.43 4.40
CA THR A 285 12.27 24.24 3.59
C THR A 285 13.26 23.31 4.30
N ALA A 286 13.26 22.02 3.94
CA ALA A 286 14.22 21.06 4.50
C ALA A 286 15.68 21.54 4.34
N SER A 287 16.00 22.25 3.24
CA SER A 287 17.31 22.87 3.04
C SER A 287 17.60 24.01 4.03
N GLN A 288 16.61 24.84 4.36
CA GLN A 288 16.76 25.91 5.35
C GLN A 288 16.92 25.36 6.78
N GLN A 289 16.18 24.30 7.11
CA GLN A 289 16.32 23.61 8.40
C GLN A 289 17.70 22.94 8.54
N LEU A 290 18.22 22.35 7.45
CA LEU A 290 19.56 21.77 7.42
C LEU A 290 20.64 22.86 7.58
N GLN A 291 20.44 24.04 7.00
CA GLN A 291 21.37 25.16 7.08
C GLN A 291 21.40 25.77 8.48
N GLU A 292 20.25 25.95 9.15
CA GLU A 292 20.19 26.33 10.57
C GLU A 292 20.87 25.32 11.50
N THR A 293 20.77 24.02 11.18
CA THR A 293 21.42 22.96 11.97
C THR A 293 22.94 22.97 11.81
N LEU A 294 23.44 23.33 10.62
CA LEU A 294 24.88 23.46 10.37
C LEU A 294 25.45 24.74 10.97
N GLU A 295 24.71 25.86 10.92
CA GLU A 295 25.12 27.12 11.53
C GLU A 295 25.13 27.09 13.07
N THR A 296 24.32 26.21 13.69
CA THR A 296 24.34 26.00 15.15
C THR A 296 25.40 25.01 15.60
N ALA A 297 25.90 24.14 14.71
CA ALA A 297 26.96 23.18 15.03
C ALA A 297 28.37 23.80 15.05
N ASP A 298 28.57 24.95 14.39
CA ASP A 298 29.88 25.64 14.32
C ASP A 298 30.14 26.61 15.49
N VAL A 299 29.26 26.70 16.49
CA VAL A 299 29.36 27.71 17.57
C VAL A 299 29.93 27.16 18.88
N ASP A 300 30.06 25.84 19.05
CA ASP A 300 30.41 25.23 20.35
C ASP A 300 31.89 24.82 20.53
N ASP A 301 32.78 25.05 19.56
CA ASP A 301 34.20 24.61 19.63
C ASP A 301 35.25 25.72 19.87
N ALA A 302 34.85 26.89 20.39
CA ALA A 302 35.78 28.01 20.57
C ALA A 302 35.70 28.74 21.91
N VAL A 303 35.64 28.04 23.05
CA VAL A 303 36.02 28.62 24.36
C VAL A 303 36.60 27.56 25.30
N ASP A 304 37.90 27.27 25.18
CA ASP A 304 38.78 26.99 26.33
C ASP A 304 40.25 26.85 25.86
N SER A 305 40.98 27.99 25.88
CA SER A 305 42.44 28.05 25.98
C SER A 305 42.89 29.43 26.42
#